data_AF-A0A355E8P1-F1
#
_entry.id   AF-A0A355E8P1-F1
#
_cell.length_a   1.000
_cell.length_b   1.000
_cell.length_c   1.000
_cell.angle_alpha   90.00
_cell.angle_beta   90.00
_cell.angle_gamma   90.00
#
_symmetry.space_group_name_H-M   'P 1'
#
loop_
_entity.id
_entity.type
_entity.pdbx_description
1 polymer ?
#
loop_
_entity_poly.entity_id
_entity_poly.type
_entity_poly.pdbx_seq_one_letter_code
_entity_poly.pdbx_strand_id
1 'polypeptide(L)'
;MASELGTALGRQELSALVTTEPAATRLPQVLDEVTRRSDAQIQPYGMRVVDVRLKLLNFPEKNKVSVFSRMKSERERQARKYRSEGAEEAAKIRAEAERDQKVILSEAYMRAEKLKGEGDAQAIKIYADAYGQDPRFYKFLRTLESYQKFMDEKTTLILPATSELLRYLNEGQGPPGAAPASRPAAASSVTSKSALQKSAAPGREDP
;
A
#
# COMPACT_ATOMS: atom_id res chain seq x y z
N MET A 1 25.76 53.62 42.20
CA MET A 1 26.15 52.28 41.67
C MET A 1 25.09 51.21 41.92
N ALA A 2 24.95 50.64 43.13
CA ALA A 2 24.03 49.51 43.36
C ALA A 2 22.54 49.83 43.19
N SER A 3 22.13 51.08 43.47
CA SER A 3 20.73 51.52 43.36
C SER A 3 20.23 51.65 41.91
N GLU A 4 21.09 52.10 40.98
CA GLU A 4 20.78 52.28 39.55
C GLU A 4 20.62 50.94 38.81
N LEU A 5 21.48 49.96 39.12
CA LEU A 5 21.38 48.62 38.54
C LEU A 5 20.06 47.94 38.97
N GLY A 6 19.67 48.11 40.23
CA GLY A 6 18.41 47.55 40.76
C GLY A 6 17.16 48.16 40.12
N THR A 7 17.15 49.47 39.84
CA THR A 7 16.02 50.14 39.18
C THR A 7 15.94 49.82 37.69
N ALA A 8 17.09 49.71 37.00
CA ALA A 8 17.13 49.34 35.59
C ALA A 8 16.68 47.88 35.36
N LEU A 9 17.11 46.96 36.22
CA LEU A 9 16.74 45.54 36.16
C LEU A 9 15.29 45.31 36.62
N GLY A 10 14.82 46.03 37.63
CA GLY A 10 13.46 45.88 38.16
C GLY A 10 12.34 46.34 37.22
N ARG A 11 12.67 47.10 36.17
CA ARG A 11 11.72 47.56 35.14
C ARG A 11 11.60 46.60 33.96
N GLN A 12 12.39 45.53 33.93
CA GLN A 12 12.42 44.58 32.82
C GLN A 12 11.80 43.24 33.25
N GLU A 13 11.01 42.65 32.37
CA GLU A 13 10.47 41.30 32.55
C GLU A 13 11.59 40.27 32.54
N LEU A 14 11.51 39.28 33.44
CA LEU A 14 12.57 38.27 33.58
C LEU A 14 12.76 37.44 32.30
N SER A 15 11.69 37.22 31.54
CA SER A 15 11.71 36.52 30.25
C SER A 15 12.56 37.22 29.19
N ALA A 16 12.79 38.53 29.31
CA ALA A 16 13.64 39.32 28.41
C ALA A 16 15.11 39.39 28.87
N LEU A 17 15.39 38.97 30.11
CA LEU A 17 16.73 38.96 30.71
C LEU A 17 17.38 37.57 30.63
N VAL A 18 16.58 36.50 30.67
CA VAL A 18 17.05 35.12 30.60
C VAL A 18 16.23 34.37 29.53
N THR A 19 16.76 34.35 28.31
CA THR A 19 16.19 33.63 27.16
C THR A 19 17.18 32.59 26.66
N THR A 20 16.68 31.51 26.05
CA THR A 20 17.50 30.47 25.40
C THR A 20 18.08 30.89 24.05
N GLU A 21 17.71 32.07 23.56
CA GLU A 21 18.13 32.65 22.29
C GLU A 21 18.98 33.91 22.54
N PRO A 22 20.28 33.91 22.15
CA PRO A 22 21.19 35.03 22.40
C PRO A 22 20.75 36.35 21.77
N ALA A 23 20.06 36.32 20.62
CA ALA A 23 19.65 37.50 19.87
C ALA A 23 18.43 38.24 20.48
N ALA A 24 17.63 37.56 21.29
CA ALA A 24 16.44 38.13 21.94
C ALA A 24 16.75 38.80 23.29
N THR A 25 18.00 38.74 23.74
CA THR A 25 18.39 39.16 25.09
C THR A 25 18.57 40.68 25.14
N ARG A 26 17.81 41.36 26.01
CA ARG A 26 17.92 42.83 26.21
C ARG A 26 18.96 43.23 27.26
N LEU A 27 19.56 42.24 27.92
CA LEU A 27 20.54 42.43 28.99
C LEU A 27 21.75 43.29 28.60
N PRO A 28 22.38 43.15 27.40
CA PRO A 28 23.52 43.98 27.01
C PRO A 28 23.17 45.47 26.93
N GLN A 29 22.01 45.80 26.33
CA GLN A 29 21.54 47.17 26.19
C GLN A 29 21.28 47.85 27.54
N VAL A 30 20.72 47.09 28.49
CA VAL A 30 20.47 47.56 29.86
C VAL A 30 21.79 47.81 30.61
N LEU A 31 22.77 46.91 30.48
CA LEU A 31 24.07 47.06 31.13
C LEU A 31 24.88 48.24 30.55
N ASP A 32 24.80 48.48 29.24
CA ASP A 32 25.43 49.63 28.59
C ASP A 32 24.84 50.97 29.06
N GLU A 33 23.52 51.02 29.26
CA GLU A 33 22.87 52.22 29.77
C GLU A 33 23.21 52.47 31.25
N VAL A 34 23.27 51.43 32.07
CA VAL A 34 23.73 51.55 33.47
C VAL A 34 25.19 51.99 33.53
N THR A 35 26.04 51.51 32.63
CA THR A 35 27.45 51.92 32.55
C THR A 35 27.59 53.41 32.25
N ARG A 36 26.87 53.92 31.24
CA ARG A 36 26.88 55.36 30.90
C ARG A 36 26.39 56.26 32.04
N ARG A 37 25.28 55.89 32.68
CA ARG A 37 24.74 56.66 33.81
C ARG A 37 25.67 56.65 35.01
N SER A 38 26.30 55.51 35.28
CA SER A 38 27.26 55.35 36.36
C SER A 38 28.54 56.15 36.11
N ASP A 39 29.04 56.18 34.88
CA ASP A 39 30.20 57.00 34.51
C ASP A 39 29.91 58.49 34.69
N ALA A 40 28.74 58.96 34.22
CA ALA A 40 28.33 60.37 34.37
C ALA A 40 28.21 60.83 35.83
N GLN A 41 27.76 59.96 36.75
CA GLN A 41 27.68 60.27 38.19
C GLN A 41 29.05 60.33 38.88
N ILE A 42 30.05 59.66 38.31
CA ILE A 42 31.35 59.45 38.95
C ILE A 42 32.43 60.41 38.39
N GLN A 43 32.18 61.00 37.22
CA GLN A 43 32.99 62.07 36.61
C GLN A 43 33.40 63.20 37.59
N PRO A 44 32.54 63.73 38.47
CA PRO A 44 32.91 64.76 39.44
C PRO A 44 33.95 64.30 40.48
N TYR A 45 34.10 63.00 40.67
CA TYR A 45 35.04 62.39 41.62
C TYR A 45 36.35 61.93 40.95
N GLY A 46 36.56 62.26 39.66
CA GLY A 46 37.80 61.96 38.93
C GLY A 46 38.03 60.48 38.60
N MET A 47 36.99 59.64 38.70
CA MET A 47 37.06 58.22 38.39
C MET A 47 36.28 57.91 37.09
N ARG A 48 36.66 56.85 36.37
CA ARG A 48 36.02 56.40 35.12
C ARG A 48 35.55 54.95 35.24
N VAL A 49 34.32 54.67 34.82
CA VAL A 49 33.76 53.32 34.78
C VAL A 49 34.01 52.71 33.41
N VAL A 50 34.73 51.58 33.36
CA VAL A 50 35.08 50.90 32.09
C VAL A 50 34.01 49.91 31.65
N ASP A 51 33.47 49.13 32.58
CA ASP A 51 32.52 48.06 32.28
C ASP A 51 31.73 47.65 33.54
N VAL A 52 30.43 47.40 33.39
CA VAL A 52 29.55 46.87 34.44
C VAL A 52 29.03 45.50 34.00
N ARG A 53 29.53 44.44 34.65
CA ARG A 53 29.10 43.06 34.39
C ARG A 53 28.29 42.49 35.54
N LEU A 54 27.35 41.62 35.18
CA LEU A 54 26.57 40.84 36.13
C LEU A 54 27.36 39.60 36.55
N LYS A 55 27.65 39.47 37.86
CA LYS A 55 28.41 38.34 38.39
C LYS A 55 27.53 37.13 38.69
N LEU A 56 26.38 37.34 39.34
CA LEU A 56 25.48 36.27 39.73
C LEU A 56 24.05 36.79 39.92
N LEU A 57 23.08 36.13 39.31
CA LEU A 57 21.65 36.29 39.61
C LEU A 57 21.23 35.13 40.50
N ASN A 58 20.84 35.40 41.74
CA ASN A 58 20.33 34.37 42.63
C ASN A 58 18.80 34.40 42.66
N PHE A 59 18.19 33.26 42.36
CA PHE A 59 16.74 33.05 42.53
C PHE A 59 16.48 32.37 43.87
N PRO A 60 15.48 32.82 44.66
CA PRO A 60 15.05 32.12 45.86
C PRO A 60 14.67 30.68 45.51
N GLU A 61 15.27 29.70 46.18
CA GLU A 61 15.09 28.28 45.86
C GLU A 61 13.62 27.84 45.90
N LYS A 62 12.83 28.49 46.75
CA LYS A 62 11.39 28.25 46.92
C LYS A 62 10.59 28.45 45.61
N ASN A 63 11.02 29.35 44.72
CA ASN A 63 10.34 29.60 43.44
C ASN A 63 10.78 28.64 42.33
N LYS A 64 12.01 28.11 42.40
CA LYS A 64 12.54 27.18 41.38
C LYS A 64 11.67 25.93 41.29
N VAL A 65 11.30 25.35 42.43
CA VAL A 65 10.49 24.11 42.48
C VAL A 65 9.12 24.29 41.81
N SER A 66 8.46 25.42 42.03
CA SER A 66 7.14 25.72 41.44
C SER A 66 7.21 25.93 39.93
N VAL A 67 8.25 26.59 39.43
CA VAL A 67 8.45 26.78 37.98
C VAL A 67 8.76 25.43 37.32
N PHE A 68 9.64 24.63 37.90
CA PHE A 68 9.97 23.29 37.37
C PHE A 68 8.76 22.36 37.34
N SER A 69 7.92 22.34 38.37
CA SER A 69 6.71 21.52 38.38
C SER A 69 5.71 21.96 37.31
N ARG A 70 5.55 23.28 37.11
CA ARG A 70 4.72 23.85 36.04
C ARG A 70 5.26 23.47 34.66
N MET A 71 6.58 23.57 34.42
CA MET A 71 7.21 23.17 33.17
C MET A 71 7.01 21.67 32.87
N LYS A 72 7.13 20.82 33.89
CA LYS A 72 6.90 19.38 33.76
C LYS A 72 5.45 19.09 33.38
N SER A 73 4.50 19.68 34.09
CA SER A 73 3.07 19.51 33.81
C SER A 73 2.70 19.99 32.40
N GLU A 74 3.27 21.13 31.98
CA GLU A 74 3.05 21.67 30.64
C GLU A 74 3.62 20.74 29.55
N ARG A 75 4.84 20.24 29.73
CA ARG A 75 5.44 19.26 28.79
C ARG A 75 4.66 17.96 28.74
N GLU A 76 4.20 17.46 29.87
CA GLU A 76 3.37 16.25 29.91
C GLU A 76 2.02 16.47 29.20
N ARG A 77 1.40 17.64 29.39
CA ARG A 77 0.17 18.02 28.70
C ARG A 77 0.39 18.10 27.18
N GLN A 78 1.46 18.74 26.75
CA GLN A 78 1.85 18.83 25.35
C GLN A 78 2.10 17.44 24.75
N ALA A 79 2.84 16.58 25.45
CA ALA A 79 3.14 15.23 25.00
C ALA A 79 1.87 14.37 24.90
N ARG A 80 0.94 14.49 25.86
CA ARG A 80 -0.36 13.81 25.79
C ARG A 80 -1.15 14.28 24.57
N LYS A 81 -1.22 15.59 24.34
CA LYS A 81 -1.90 16.16 23.17
C LYS A 81 -1.35 15.59 21.86
N TYR A 82 -0.03 15.64 21.67
CA TYR A 82 0.59 15.09 20.45
C TYR A 82 0.38 13.58 20.28
N ARG A 83 0.39 12.80 21.36
CA ARG A 83 0.09 11.36 21.28
C ARG A 83 -1.37 11.10 20.91
N SER A 84 -2.29 11.88 21.46
CA SER A 84 -3.72 11.78 21.12
C SER A 84 -3.98 12.13 19.67
N GLU A 85 -3.44 13.26 19.19
CA GLU A 85 -3.54 13.68 17.79
C GLU A 85 -2.91 12.66 16.84
N GLY A 86 -1.72 12.14 17.17
CA GLY A 86 -1.06 11.10 16.37
C GLY A 86 -1.84 9.78 16.34
N ALA A 87 -2.49 9.40 17.45
CA ALA A 87 -3.33 8.20 17.51
C ALA A 87 -4.63 8.36 16.69
N GLU A 88 -5.25 9.54 16.75
CA GLU A 88 -6.45 9.87 15.98
C GLU A 88 -6.16 9.84 14.48
N GLU A 89 -5.11 10.53 14.03
CA GLU A 89 -4.75 10.55 12.61
C GLU A 89 -4.36 9.15 12.11
N ALA A 90 -3.60 8.38 12.90
CA ALA A 90 -3.28 7.01 12.56
C ALA A 90 -4.52 6.11 12.45
N ALA A 91 -5.50 6.27 13.36
CA ALA A 91 -6.74 5.51 13.31
C ALA A 91 -7.57 5.88 12.07
N LYS A 92 -7.61 7.17 11.71
CA LYS A 92 -8.29 7.65 10.50
C LYS A 92 -7.66 7.06 9.23
N ILE A 93 -6.34 7.14 9.09
CA ILE A 93 -5.61 6.60 7.93
C ILE A 93 -5.83 5.09 7.81
N ARG A 94 -5.77 4.34 8.92
CA ARG A 94 -6.04 2.90 8.92
C ARG A 94 -7.47 2.58 8.50
N ALA A 95 -8.45 3.29 9.05
CA ALA A 95 -9.85 3.08 8.69
C ALA A 95 -10.14 3.39 7.22
N GLU A 96 -9.48 4.40 6.66
CA GLU A 96 -9.55 4.72 5.23
C GLU A 96 -8.91 3.62 4.38
N ALA A 97 -7.69 3.20 4.72
CA ALA A 97 -7.00 2.11 4.04
C ALA A 97 -7.78 0.78 4.08
N GLU A 98 -8.41 0.45 5.21
CA GLU A 98 -9.26 -0.75 5.34
C GLU A 98 -10.51 -0.67 4.45
N ARG A 99 -11.14 0.51 4.36
CA ARG A 99 -12.27 0.73 3.45
C ARG A 99 -11.83 0.55 2.00
N ASP A 100 -10.74 1.18 1.61
CA ASP A 100 -10.23 1.11 0.24
C ASP A 100 -9.85 -0.32 -0.13
N GLN A 101 -9.16 -1.02 0.76
CA GLN A 101 -8.84 -2.45 0.59
C GLN A 101 -10.11 -3.27 0.34
N LYS A 102 -11.15 -3.06 1.15
CA LYS A 102 -12.41 -3.80 1.02
C LYS A 102 -13.12 -3.47 -0.29
N VAL A 103 -13.13 -2.21 -0.71
CA VAL A 103 -13.72 -1.79 -1.99
C VAL A 103 -12.97 -2.44 -3.14
N ILE A 104 -11.64 -2.34 -3.18
CA ILE A 104 -10.81 -2.93 -4.23
C ILE A 104 -11.01 -4.45 -4.32
N LEU A 105 -11.00 -5.15 -3.19
CA LEU A 105 -11.25 -6.60 -3.17
C LEU A 105 -12.65 -6.95 -3.65
N SER A 106 -13.66 -6.19 -3.22
CA SER A 106 -15.05 -6.43 -3.64
C SER A 106 -15.22 -6.17 -5.13
N GLU A 107 -14.65 -5.09 -5.67
CA GLU A 107 -14.67 -4.80 -7.10
C GLU A 107 -13.91 -5.85 -7.92
N ALA A 108 -12.74 -6.28 -7.45
CA ALA A 108 -11.96 -7.33 -8.09
C ALA A 108 -12.74 -8.64 -8.15
N TYR A 109 -13.39 -9.03 -7.04
CA TYR A 109 -14.23 -10.22 -6.98
C TYR A 109 -15.43 -10.12 -7.92
N MET A 110 -16.14 -9.00 -7.90
CA MET A 110 -17.30 -8.78 -8.78
C MET A 110 -16.90 -8.83 -10.27
N ARG A 111 -15.76 -8.23 -10.63
CA ARG A 111 -15.22 -8.29 -12.01
C ARG A 111 -14.82 -9.72 -12.38
N ALA A 112 -14.20 -10.46 -11.47
CA ALA A 112 -13.81 -11.85 -11.72
C ALA A 112 -15.03 -12.75 -11.93
N GLU A 113 -16.07 -12.63 -11.11
CA GLU A 113 -17.32 -13.39 -11.27
C GLU A 113 -18.02 -13.03 -12.57
N LYS A 114 -18.08 -11.73 -12.90
CA LYS A 114 -18.67 -11.28 -14.17
C LYS A 114 -17.93 -11.86 -15.37
N LEU A 115 -16.60 -11.78 -15.39
CA LEU A 115 -15.79 -12.32 -16.48
C LEU A 115 -15.94 -13.84 -16.61
N LYS A 116 -15.99 -14.55 -15.48
CA LYS A 116 -16.24 -15.99 -15.46
C LYS A 116 -17.63 -16.33 -16.01
N GLY A 117 -18.66 -15.61 -15.58
CA GLY A 117 -20.03 -15.78 -16.09
C GLY A 117 -20.16 -15.47 -17.58
N GLU A 118 -19.47 -14.45 -18.08
CA GLU A 118 -19.40 -14.13 -19.50
C GLU A 118 -18.69 -15.23 -20.30
N GLY A 119 -17.58 -15.77 -19.76
CA GLY A 119 -16.86 -16.89 -20.36
C GLY A 119 -17.70 -18.18 -20.41
N ASP A 120 -18.37 -18.52 -19.32
CA ASP A 120 -19.26 -19.68 -19.24
C ASP A 120 -20.45 -19.53 -20.21
N ALA A 121 -21.05 -18.33 -20.28
CA ALA A 121 -22.13 -18.04 -21.22
C ALA A 121 -21.66 -18.15 -22.68
N GLN A 122 -20.47 -17.67 -23.01
CA GLN A 122 -19.89 -17.81 -24.36
C GLN A 122 -19.59 -19.27 -24.69
N ALA A 123 -19.01 -20.03 -23.76
CA ALA A 123 -18.74 -21.45 -23.95
C ALA A 123 -20.04 -22.22 -24.20
N ILE A 124 -21.07 -22.01 -23.38
CA ILE A 124 -22.38 -22.65 -23.55
C ILE A 124 -23.01 -22.29 -24.89
N LYS A 125 -22.92 -21.03 -25.34
CA LYS A 125 -23.39 -20.62 -26.67
C LYS A 125 -22.67 -21.37 -27.78
N ILE A 126 -21.34 -21.42 -27.75
CA ILE A 126 -20.54 -22.13 -28.76
C ILE A 126 -20.87 -23.62 -28.77
N TYR A 127 -21.02 -24.25 -27.60
CA TYR A 127 -21.45 -25.64 -27.50
C TYR A 127 -22.86 -25.82 -28.06
N ALA A 128 -23.83 -24.98 -27.69
CA ALA A 128 -25.19 -25.05 -28.20
C ALA A 128 -25.25 -24.88 -29.73
N ASP A 129 -24.48 -23.93 -30.27
CA ASP A 129 -24.37 -23.69 -31.71
C ASP A 129 -23.74 -24.90 -32.42
N ALA A 130 -22.66 -25.46 -31.87
CA ALA A 130 -22.01 -26.66 -32.42
C ALA A 130 -22.91 -27.90 -32.38
N TYR A 131 -23.65 -28.10 -31.27
CA TYR A 131 -24.59 -29.21 -31.13
C TYR A 131 -25.89 -29.00 -31.92
N GLY A 132 -26.27 -27.76 -32.20
CA GLY A 132 -27.42 -27.40 -33.03
C GLY A 132 -27.24 -27.69 -34.52
N GLN A 133 -26.00 -27.83 -35.01
CA GLN A 133 -25.71 -28.16 -36.41
C GLN A 133 -26.20 -29.56 -36.80
N ASP A 134 -26.13 -30.56 -35.91
CA ASP A 134 -26.71 -31.89 -36.14
C ASP A 134 -27.27 -32.54 -34.87
N PRO A 135 -28.60 -32.43 -34.65
CA PRO A 135 -29.29 -33.06 -33.52
C PRO A 135 -29.21 -34.61 -33.51
N ARG A 136 -28.95 -35.25 -34.66
CA ARG A 136 -28.81 -36.72 -34.75
C ARG A 136 -27.44 -37.17 -34.27
N PHE A 137 -26.38 -36.46 -34.66
CA PHE A 137 -25.02 -36.70 -34.17
C PHE A 137 -24.89 -36.46 -32.65
N TYR A 138 -25.57 -35.44 -32.12
CA TYR A 138 -25.63 -35.18 -30.68
C TYR A 138 -26.24 -36.34 -29.88
N LYS A 139 -27.40 -36.86 -30.32
CA LYS A 139 -28.04 -38.02 -29.67
C LYS A 139 -27.10 -39.22 -29.66
N PHE A 140 -26.42 -39.48 -30.77
CA PHE A 140 -25.45 -40.57 -30.88
C PHE A 140 -24.24 -40.41 -29.94
N LEU A 141 -23.59 -39.24 -29.92
CA LEU A 141 -22.46 -38.95 -29.00
C LEU A 141 -22.86 -39.07 -27.53
N ARG A 142 -24.02 -38.54 -27.16
CA ARG A 142 -24.53 -38.63 -25.78
C ARG A 142 -24.84 -40.07 -25.37
N THR A 143 -25.33 -40.89 -26.31
CA THR A 143 -25.50 -42.33 -26.10
C THR A 143 -24.13 -43.03 -25.93
N LEU A 144 -23.11 -42.68 -26.71
CA LEU A 144 -21.74 -43.21 -26.57
C LEU A 144 -21.06 -42.83 -25.24
N GLU A 145 -21.17 -41.57 -24.81
CA GLU A 145 -20.65 -41.12 -23.51
C GLU A 145 -21.37 -41.82 -22.34
N SER A 146 -22.68 -42.07 -22.52
CA SER A 146 -23.45 -42.84 -21.54
C SER A 146 -22.94 -44.29 -21.48
N TYR A 147 -22.63 -44.93 -22.60
CA TYR A 147 -22.00 -46.26 -22.58
C TYR A 147 -20.66 -46.25 -21.84
N GLN A 148 -19.80 -45.26 -22.07
CA GLN A 148 -18.52 -45.17 -21.35
C GLN A 148 -18.70 -45.05 -19.84
N LYS A 149 -19.72 -44.30 -19.37
CA LYS A 149 -20.02 -44.17 -17.93
C LYS A 149 -20.64 -45.42 -17.30
N PHE A 150 -21.32 -46.25 -18.09
CA PHE A 150 -21.95 -47.49 -17.60
C PHE A 150 -21.06 -48.74 -17.78
N MET A 151 -19.98 -48.65 -18.55
CA MET A 151 -19.02 -49.75 -18.81
C MET A 151 -17.80 -49.69 -17.87
N ASP A 152 -18.01 -49.53 -16.57
CA ASP A 152 -16.99 -49.89 -15.58
C ASP A 152 -16.88 -51.43 -15.48
N GLU A 153 -15.67 -51.96 -15.29
CA GLU A 153 -15.27 -53.38 -15.41
C GLU A 153 -16.06 -54.41 -14.56
N LYS A 154 -17.06 -53.99 -13.78
CA LYS A 154 -17.81 -54.82 -12.81
C LYS A 154 -19.32 -54.89 -13.02
N THR A 155 -19.89 -54.20 -14.00
CA THR A 155 -21.36 -54.09 -14.13
C THR A 155 -21.91 -54.95 -15.27
N THR A 156 -22.51 -56.09 -14.93
CA THR A 156 -23.32 -56.89 -15.87
C THR A 156 -24.71 -56.26 -15.99
N LEU A 157 -24.99 -55.62 -17.12
CA LEU A 157 -26.25 -54.91 -17.37
C LEU A 157 -27.22 -55.80 -18.16
N ILE A 158 -28.37 -56.14 -17.57
CA ILE A 158 -29.45 -56.89 -18.24
C ILE A 158 -30.45 -55.86 -18.76
N LEU A 159 -30.38 -55.54 -20.06
CA LEU A 159 -31.28 -54.60 -20.72
C LEU A 159 -32.28 -55.35 -21.63
N PRO A 160 -33.57 -54.97 -21.64
CA PRO A 160 -34.52 -55.50 -22.61
C PRO A 160 -34.16 -55.03 -24.03
N ALA A 161 -34.36 -55.91 -25.02
CA ALA A 161 -34.00 -55.71 -26.44
C ALA A 161 -34.70 -54.52 -27.14
N THR A 162 -35.61 -53.82 -26.45
CA THR A 162 -36.35 -52.65 -26.93
C THR A 162 -35.84 -51.32 -26.41
N SER A 163 -34.78 -51.31 -25.60
CA SER A 163 -34.20 -50.06 -25.09
C SER A 163 -33.59 -49.22 -26.22
N GLU A 164 -33.84 -47.90 -26.20
CA GLU A 164 -33.21 -46.94 -27.12
C GLU A 164 -31.67 -47.00 -27.10
N LEU A 165 -31.11 -47.54 -26.00
CA LEU A 165 -29.69 -47.82 -25.80
C LEU A 165 -29.16 -49.03 -26.58
N LEU A 166 -29.98 -49.92 -27.14
CA LEU A 166 -29.48 -51.05 -27.96
C LEU A 166 -29.70 -50.83 -29.46
N ARG A 167 -30.53 -49.85 -29.83
CA ARG A 167 -30.88 -49.58 -31.22
C ARG A 167 -29.67 -49.24 -32.09
N TYR A 168 -28.81 -48.32 -31.63
CA TYR A 168 -27.59 -47.92 -32.35
C TYR A 168 -26.49 -49.00 -32.36
N LEU A 169 -26.47 -49.89 -31.37
CA LEU A 169 -25.52 -51.00 -31.30
C LEU A 169 -25.94 -52.14 -32.26
N ASN A 170 -27.24 -52.36 -32.41
CA ASN A 170 -27.82 -53.40 -33.27
C ASN A 170 -27.93 -52.95 -34.75
N GLU A 171 -28.20 -51.66 -35.02
CA GLU A 171 -28.15 -51.07 -36.38
C GLU A 171 -26.74 -51.02 -36.96
N GLY A 172 -25.69 -51.16 -36.14
CA GLY A 172 -24.31 -51.30 -36.60
C GLY A 172 -23.99 -52.67 -37.22
N GLN A 173 -24.89 -53.66 -37.10
CA GLN A 173 -24.70 -55.01 -37.60
C GLN A 173 -25.58 -55.31 -38.83
N GLY A 174 -25.36 -54.55 -39.92
CA GLY A 174 -25.52 -54.97 -41.32
C GLY A 174 -26.39 -54.06 -42.25
N PRO A 175 -26.07 -53.89 -43.56
CA PRO A 175 -24.80 -54.11 -44.28
C PRO A 175 -24.04 -52.80 -44.60
N PRO A 176 -22.72 -52.88 -44.87
CA PRO A 176 -21.92 -51.80 -45.44
C PRO A 176 -22.25 -51.66 -46.92
N GLY A 177 -22.79 -50.50 -47.33
CA GLY A 177 -23.30 -50.32 -48.69
C GLY A 177 -23.25 -48.87 -49.16
N ALA A 178 -22.10 -48.22 -49.07
CA ALA A 178 -21.59 -47.28 -50.09
C ALA A 178 -20.19 -46.80 -49.68
N ALA A 179 -19.23 -47.11 -50.52
CA ALA A 179 -17.80 -46.87 -50.35
C ALA A 179 -17.43 -45.36 -50.30
N PRO A 180 -16.23 -45.04 -49.78
CA PRO A 180 -15.75 -43.68 -49.54
C PRO A 180 -15.03 -43.09 -50.75
N ALA A 181 -15.23 -41.80 -51.06
CA ALA A 181 -14.29 -41.00 -51.87
C ALA A 181 -14.65 -39.51 -51.89
N SER A 182 -13.92 -38.69 -51.13
CA SER A 182 -13.14 -37.55 -51.65
C SER A 182 -12.53 -36.76 -50.49
N ARG A 183 -11.32 -37.16 -50.11
CA ARG A 183 -10.31 -36.19 -49.68
C ARG A 183 -9.90 -35.41 -50.94
N PRO A 184 -9.76 -34.09 -50.89
CA PRO A 184 -8.74 -33.44 -51.69
C PRO A 184 -7.45 -33.44 -50.89
N ALA A 185 -6.45 -34.15 -51.39
CA ALA A 185 -5.04 -33.93 -51.06
C ALA A 185 -4.32 -33.57 -52.37
N ALA A 186 -3.99 -32.30 -52.53
CA ALA A 186 -2.91 -31.73 -53.35
C ALA A 186 -2.98 -30.20 -53.13
N ALA A 187 -1.93 -29.50 -52.70
CA ALA A 187 -0.56 -29.61 -53.17
C ALA A 187 0.47 -29.65 -52.03
N SER A 188 1.41 -30.58 -52.16
CA SER A 188 2.73 -30.53 -51.56
C SER A 188 3.70 -30.01 -52.60
N SER A 189 4.57 -29.06 -52.24
CA SER A 189 5.96 -28.92 -52.73
C SER A 189 6.51 -27.57 -52.26
N VAL A 190 7.76 -27.34 -51.86
CA VAL A 190 9.01 -28.11 -51.70
C VAL A 190 10.05 -27.02 -51.34
N THR A 191 11.10 -27.39 -50.60
CA THR A 191 12.33 -26.60 -50.34
C THR A 191 12.19 -25.50 -49.26
N SER A 192 12.91 -25.51 -48.15
CA SER A 192 14.32 -25.88 -47.97
C SER A 192 14.63 -26.56 -46.63
N LYS A 193 15.23 -27.75 -46.74
CA LYS A 193 16.22 -28.36 -45.82
C LYS A 193 17.03 -27.27 -45.10
N SER A 194 17.15 -27.32 -43.77
CA SER A 194 18.19 -28.11 -43.08
C SER A 194 19.61 -27.78 -43.56
N ALA A 195 20.32 -26.96 -42.78
CA ALA A 195 21.75 -27.13 -42.55
C ALA A 195 22.19 -26.29 -41.34
N LEU A 196 22.73 -27.00 -40.35
CA LEU A 196 23.99 -26.69 -39.67
C LEU A 196 24.08 -25.34 -38.90
N GLN A 197 24.09 -25.41 -37.57
CA GLN A 197 25.29 -25.59 -36.72
C GLN A 197 25.89 -24.27 -36.23
N LYS A 198 26.02 -24.21 -34.91
CA LYS A 198 27.28 -23.85 -34.21
C LYS A 198 27.62 -22.36 -34.07
N SER A 199 27.36 -21.82 -32.88
CA SER A 199 28.30 -21.05 -32.02
C SER A 199 27.53 -20.58 -30.78
N ALA A 200 27.71 -21.08 -29.56
CA ALA A 200 28.90 -21.01 -28.70
C ALA A 200 29.43 -19.58 -28.48
N ALA A 201 28.97 -18.98 -27.36
CA ALA A 201 29.70 -18.13 -26.38
C ALA A 201 30.20 -16.72 -26.81
N PRO A 202 30.67 -15.85 -25.87
CA PRO A 202 30.22 -15.54 -24.49
C PRO A 202 30.12 -14.02 -24.19
N GLY A 203 29.52 -13.67 -23.04
CA GLY A 203 29.95 -12.58 -22.14
C GLY A 203 29.74 -11.11 -22.55
N ARG A 204 29.09 -10.34 -21.66
CA ARG A 204 29.69 -9.12 -21.08
C ARG A 204 28.85 -8.60 -19.91
N GLU A 205 29.55 -8.47 -18.79
CA GLU A 205 29.20 -7.78 -17.56
C GLU A 205 28.99 -6.27 -17.79
N ASP A 206 28.17 -5.70 -16.91
CA ASP A 206 28.14 -4.38 -16.23
C ASP A 206 29.26 -3.37 -16.54
N PRO A 207 28.98 -2.07 -16.34
CA PRO A 207 29.01 -1.50 -14.98
C PRO A 207 27.72 -0.77 -14.53
#